data_AF-A0A924M3G1-F1
#
_entry.id   AF-A0A924M3G1-F1
#
_cell.length_a   1.000
_cell.length_b   1.000
_cell.length_c   1.000
_cell.angle_alpha   90.00
_cell.angle_beta   90.00
_cell.angle_gamma   90.00
#
_symmetry.space_group_name_H-M   'P 1'
#
loop_
_entity.id
_entity.type
_entity.pdbx_description
1 polymer ?
#
loop_
_entity_poly.entity_id
_entity_poly.type
_entity_poly.pdbx_seq_one_letter_code
_entity_poly.pdbx_strand_id
1 'polypeptide(L)' 'MKFLIDNWMLLSIALASGGMLVWPIVDSGMNSGALSAAGAVTLINREKAVVIDVSETEEFAAGHVGGAKNVPFGELEA' A
#
# COMPACT_ATOMS: atom_id res chain seq x y z
N MET A 1 -39.27 -0.32 18.42
CA MET A 1 -38.61 0.89 18.97
C MET A 1 -38.13 0.71 20.41
N LYS A 2 -38.91 0.10 21.30
CA LYS A 2 -38.52 -0.11 22.71
C LYS A 2 -37.17 -0.82 22.92
N PHE A 3 -36.89 -1.90 22.18
CA PHE A 3 -35.60 -2.60 22.23
C PHE A 3 -34.39 -1.69 21.95
N LEU A 4 -34.50 -0.79 20.96
CA LEU A 4 -33.40 0.12 20.59
C LEU A 4 -33.17 1.18 21.67
N ILE A 5 -34.24 1.69 22.28
CA ILE A 5 -34.17 2.66 23.37
C ILE A 5 -33.64 2.00 24.64
N ASP A 6 -34.11 0.80 24.96
CA ASP A 6 -33.70 0.08 26.17
C ASP A 6 -32.22 -0.38 26.11
N ASN A 7 -31.68 -0.60 24.90
CA ASN A 7 -30.31 -1.09 24.68
C ASN A 7 -29.42 -0.06 23.99
N TRP A 8 -29.80 1.23 24.00
CA TRP A 8 -29.11 2.27 23.25
C TRP A 8 -27.61 2.34 23.58
N MET A 9 -27.24 2.15 24.85
CA MET A 9 -25.86 2.17 25.30
C MET A 9 -25.05 0.98 24.77
N LEU A 10 -25.64 -0.21 24.71
CA LEU A 10 -25.01 -1.40 24.11
C LEU A 10 -24.83 -1.23 22.60
N LEU A 11 -25.82 -0.65 21.93
CA LEU A 11 -25.75 -0.34 20.50
C LEU A 11 -24.67 0.71 20.20
N SER A 12 -24.58 1.77 21.01
CA SER A 12 -23.53 2.80 20.89
C SER A 12 -22.14 2.21 21.08
N ILE A 13 -21.94 1.34 22.07
CA ILE A 13 -20.67 0.65 22.29
C ILE A 13 -20.34 -0.25 21.10
N ALA A 14 -21.30 -1.06 20.63
CA ALA A 14 -21.09 -1.96 19.50
C ALA A 14 -20.71 -1.20 18.21
N LEU A 15 -21.37 -0.08 17.94
CA LEU A 15 -21.06 0.78 16.80
C LEU A 15 -19.70 1.47 16.94
N ALA A 16 -19.37 1.97 18.13
CA ALA A 16 -18.06 2.58 18.39
C ALA A 16 -16.93 1.56 18.27
N SER A 17 -17.09 0.35 18.83
CA SER A 17 -16.11 -0.73 18.71
C SER A 17 -15.98 -1.22 17.27
N GLY A 18 -17.10 -1.35 16.56
CA GLY A 18 -17.09 -1.72 15.14
C GLY A 18 -16.39 -0.66 14.28
N GLY A 19 -16.66 0.62 14.54
CA GLY A 19 -16.00 1.74 13.89
C GLY A 19 -14.49 1.77 14.15
N MET A 20 -14.07 1.53 15.40
CA MET A 20 -12.65 1.47 15.75
C MET A 20 -11.92 0.28 15.11
N LEU A 21 -12.59 -0.84 14.85
CA LEU A 21 -12.00 -1.97 14.12
C LEU A 21 -11.77 -1.66 12.63
N VAL A 22 -12.62 -0.81 12.05
CA VAL A 22 -12.51 -0.38 10.64
C VAL A 22 -11.49 0.76 10.49
N TRP A 23 -11.23 1.54 11.55
CA TRP A 23 -10.32 2.70 11.53
C TRP A 23 -8.93 2.40 10.95
N PRO A 24 -8.22 1.32 11.34
CA PRO A 24 -6.90 1.02 10.78
C PRO A 24 -6.92 0.70 9.29
N ILE A 25 -8.02 0.16 8.77
CA ILE A 25 -8.17 -0.19 7.34
C ILE A 25 -8.30 1.09 6.50
N VAL A 26 -9.04 2.09 7.01
CA VAL A 26 -9.18 3.40 6.37
C VAL A 26 -7.85 4.17 6.43
N ASP A 27 -7.17 4.15 7.57
CA ASP A 27 -5.86 4.78 7.75
C ASP A 27 -4.77 4.12 6.88
N SER A 28 -4.82 2.80 6.75
CA SER A 28 -3.94 2.06 5.82
C SER A 28 -4.23 2.39 4.35
N GLY A 29 -5.46 2.80 4.02
CA GLY A 29 -5.84 3.29 2.70
C GLY A 29 -5.27 4.66 2.33
N MET A 30 -4.87 5.47 3.32
CA MET A 30 -4.12 6.73 3.08
C MET A 30 -2.66 6.48 2.67
N ASN A 31 -2.15 5.27 2.88
CA ASN A 31 -0.84 4.80 2.45
C ASN A 31 -0.91 4.05 1.11
N SER A 32 -1.84 4.43 0.22
CA SER A 32 -2.17 3.76 -1.04
C SER A 32 -1.01 3.61 -2.06
N GLY A 33 0.17 4.18 -1.77
CA GLY A 33 1.41 3.94 -2.51
C GLY A 33 2.46 3.09 -1.78
N ALA A 34 2.20 2.67 -0.54
CA ALA A 34 3.14 1.91 0.26
C ALA A 34 3.12 0.42 -0.12
N LEU A 35 4.10 0.02 -0.92
CA LEU A 35 4.31 -1.39 -1.30
C LEU A 35 5.18 -2.08 -0.24
N SER A 36 4.67 -3.14 0.38
CA SER A 36 5.49 -3.99 1.26
C SER A 36 6.51 -4.80 0.46
N ALA A 37 7.61 -5.23 1.09
CA ALA A 37 8.60 -6.10 0.43
C ALA A 37 7.97 -7.40 -0.11
N ALA A 38 7.06 -8.01 0.66
CA ALA A 38 6.32 -9.20 0.22
C ALA A 38 5.37 -8.89 -0.97
N GLY A 39 4.75 -7.71 -0.96
CA GLY A 39 3.96 -7.20 -2.08
C GLY A 39 4.80 -7.05 -3.34
N ALA A 40 5.99 -6.44 -3.25
CA ALA A 40 6.91 -6.29 -4.37
C ALA A 40 7.33 -7.63 -4.99
N VAL A 41 7.68 -8.62 -4.15
CA VAL A 41 8.01 -9.98 -4.63
C VAL A 41 6.84 -10.63 -5.36
N THR A 42 5.62 -10.44 -4.86
CA THR A 42 4.40 -10.96 -5.51
C THR A 42 4.19 -10.32 -6.87
N LEU A 43 4.29 -8.99 -6.95
CA LEU A 43 4.17 -8.24 -8.20
C LEU A 43 5.20 -8.70 -9.24
N ILE A 44 6.47 -8.77 -8.86
CA ILE A 44 7.58 -9.14 -9.75
C ILE A 44 7.44 -10.59 -10.24
N ASN A 45 7.21 -11.53 -9.32
CA ASN A 45 7.30 -12.96 -9.65
C ASN A 45 5.98 -13.58 -10.13
N ARG A 46 4.83 -13.03 -9.75
CA ARG A 46 3.51 -13.62 -10.03
C ARG A 46 2.66 -12.77 -10.96
N GLU A 47 2.76 -11.46 -10.85
CA GLU A 47 1.93 -10.52 -11.61
C GLU A 47 2.67 -9.88 -12.79
N LYS A 48 3.91 -10.33 -13.07
CA LYS A 48 4.74 -9.87 -14.19
C LYS A 48 4.99 -8.36 -14.17
N ALA A 49 5.18 -7.80 -12.99
CA ALA A 49 5.50 -6.38 -12.86
C ALA A 49 6.84 -6.05 -13.56
N VAL A 50 6.90 -4.85 -14.13
CA VAL A 50 8.13 -4.30 -14.71
C VAL A 50 8.80 -3.45 -13.64
N VAL A 51 10.05 -3.79 -13.31
CA VAL A 51 10.87 -2.97 -12.42
C VAL A 51 11.54 -1.89 -13.26
N ILE A 52 11.28 -0.62 -12.92
CA ILE A 52 11.95 0.54 -13.52
C ILE A 52 12.91 1.09 -12.47
N ASP A 53 14.18 1.14 -12.83
CA ASP A 53 15.23 1.69 -11.99
C ASP A 53 15.56 3.09 -12.49
N VAL A 54 15.36 4.09 -11.64
CA VAL A 54 15.56 5.52 -11.96
C VAL A 54 16.92 6.07 -11.54
N SER A 55 17.82 5.19 -11.09
CA SER A 55 19.21 5.56 -10.74
C SER A 55 20.03 5.94 -11.98
N GLU A 56 21.15 6.61 -11.73
CA GLU A 56 22.10 6.95 -12.79
C GLU A 56 22.71 5.68 -13.42
N THR A 57 23.17 5.78 -14.66
CA THR A 57 23.67 4.61 -15.43
C THR A 57 24.81 3.87 -14.69
N GLU A 58 25.68 4.62 -14.01
CA GLU A 58 26.81 4.07 -13.25
C GLU A 58 26.36 3.30 -12.01
N GLU A 59 25.32 3.78 -11.32
CA GLU A 59 24.72 3.12 -10.16
C GLU A 59 24.01 1.83 -10.57
N PHE A 60 23.25 1.89 -11.67
CA PHE A 60 22.62 0.71 -12.25
C PHE A 60 23.67 -0.34 -12.66
N ALA A 61 24.78 0.09 -13.27
CA ALA A 61 25.87 -0.80 -13.65
C ALA A 61 26.60 -1.42 -12.43
N ALA A 62 26.71 -0.68 -11.32
CA ALA A 62 27.30 -1.17 -10.08
C ALA A 62 26.43 -2.25 -9.40
N GLY A 63 25.10 -2.16 -9.53
CA GLY A 63 24.18 -3.22 -9.11
C GLY A 63 22.72 -2.80 -9.18
N HIS A 64 21.87 -3.70 -9.70
CA HIS A 64 20.43 -3.47 -9.89
C HIS A 64 19.62 -4.75 -9.70
N VAL A 65 18.30 -4.61 -9.61
CA VAL A 65 17.36 -5.75 -9.56
C VAL A 65 17.35 -6.48 -10.90
N GLY A 66 17.50 -7.81 -10.89
CA GLY A 66 17.52 -8.60 -12.12
C GLY A 66 16.27 -8.42 -12.98
N GLY A 67 16.46 -8.10 -14.26
CA GLY A 67 15.36 -7.85 -15.22
C GLY A 67 14.76 -6.44 -15.13
N ALA A 68 15.30 -5.56 -14.30
CA ALA A 68 14.92 -4.15 -14.28
C ALA A 68 15.35 -3.43 -15.56
N LYS A 69 14.60 -2.38 -15.91
CA LYS A 69 14.94 -1.43 -16.97
C LYS A 69 15.45 -0.15 -16.34
N ASN A 70 16.65 0.27 -16.70
CA ASN A 70 17.18 1.56 -16.27
C ASN A 70 16.55 2.70 -17.10
N VAL A 71 16.02 3.70 -16.42
CA VAL A 71 15.49 4.94 -17.00
C VAL A 71 15.97 6.08 -16.09
N PRO A 72 17.20 6.60 -16.30
CA PRO A 72 17.80 7.58 -15.42
C PRO A 72 16.90 8.79 -15.20
N PHE A 73 16.74 9.20 -13.94
CA PHE A 73 15.84 10.29 -13.59
C PHE A 73 16.16 11.60 -14.32
N GLY A 74 17.45 11.89 -14.56
CA GLY A 74 17.88 13.07 -15.30
C GLY A 74 17.43 13.12 -16.77
N GLU A 75 17.01 11.99 -17.33
CA GLU A 75 16.50 11.88 -18.71
C GLU A 75 14.97 11.92 -18.79
N LEU A 76 14.26 11.99 -17.66
CA LEU A 76 12.81 12.05 -17.62
C LEU A 76 12.28 13.45 -17.95
N GLU A 77 11.39 13.52 -18.93
CA GLU A 77 10.61 14.73 -19.23
C GLU A 77 9.47 14.92 -18.20
N ALA A 78 9.05 16.18 -18.00
CA ALA A 78 8.00 16.57 -17.04
C ALA A 78 6.59 16.49 -17.62
#